data_AF-A0A1I7RS87-F1
#
_entry.id   AF-A0A1I7RS87-F1
#
_cell.length_a   1.000
_cell.length_b   1.000
_cell.length_c   1.000
_cell.angle_alpha   90.00
_cell.angle_beta   90.00
_cell.angle_gamma   90.00
#
_symmetry.space_group_name_H-M   'P 1'
#
loop_
_entity.id
_entity.type
_entity.pdbx_description
1 polymer ?
#
loop_
_entity_poly.entity_id
_entity_poly.type
_entity_poly.pdbx_seq_one_letter_code
_entity_poly.pdbx_strand_id
1 'polypeptide(L)'
;MEPYGTSGRKNRAKVYSERRFTSPPESYSTVEDRRAHEYAEYDYGNFYEKPPALPKRNLPPTTSSSVHSMSPRSMPTPLAHSTLQRLHYPDPRRKQDYCCSKQKMIGAGFVAITLLTITAVIMFLWHVQIKKAPETVDGTTDKTTERLVQYDPLVNKSMKTTRADYLMASNYLVTLIITKRKVCLFEVTNSEVKQSENDFMEEHIQSAQLLYFSNLSHSGVPVHPLQFQRHVRRLGVDEDCHVVLYDRGQVIWSTYAFWIFKLFGHEKLSLLNGGFAEWKALSSRPNSLYKLDHGPSPTLPPGNFKARWNADLIMTFDDVITNFDQHTHDIVDAQNDDEYNGKIDGAVFGHMRGSVNIPIDSVYDWINNTWPSDTRQREFFASKGLDLSKPLFIYDGTSLRSTMVWFALERLRFNASIYFGSWPEFVIRAPDFLKVLPDVAMTP
;
A
#
# COMPACT_ATOMS: atom_id res chain seq x y z
N MET A 1 -73.52 13.49 -0.38
CA MET A 1 -74.41 14.43 0.32
C MET A 1 -73.82 14.70 1.69
N GLU A 2 -73.55 15.97 1.95
CA GLU A 2 -73.37 16.57 3.29
C GLU A 2 -74.77 16.82 3.95
N PRO A 3 -74.92 17.43 5.15
CA PRO A 3 -73.95 17.95 6.14
C PRO A 3 -74.21 17.35 7.57
N TYR A 4 -73.89 17.89 8.76
CA TYR A 4 -73.17 19.08 9.28
C TYR A 4 -72.67 18.77 10.72
N GLY A 5 -71.57 19.36 11.20
CA GLY A 5 -71.22 19.38 12.64
C GLY A 5 -69.84 19.99 12.95
N THR A 6 -69.80 21.05 13.78
CA THR A 6 -68.63 21.94 13.93
C THR A 6 -67.90 21.84 15.29
N SER A 7 -66.58 22.05 15.31
CA SER A 7 -65.89 23.11 16.09
C SER A 7 -64.37 22.90 16.27
N GLY A 8 -63.63 23.97 16.61
CA GLY A 8 -62.35 23.87 17.34
C GLY A 8 -61.06 24.02 16.53
N ARG A 9 -60.55 25.26 16.38
CA ARG A 9 -59.23 25.56 15.78
C ARG A 9 -58.41 26.47 16.71
N LYS A 10 -57.16 26.11 17.04
CA LYS A 10 -56.10 27.06 17.46
C LYS A 10 -54.71 26.43 17.50
N ASN A 11 -53.77 27.00 16.73
CA ASN A 11 -52.35 26.63 16.71
C ASN A 11 -51.61 27.14 17.96
N ARG A 12 -50.46 26.53 18.29
CA ARG A 12 -49.52 27.06 19.28
C ARG A 12 -48.07 26.81 18.87
N ALA A 13 -47.30 27.88 18.69
CA ALA A 13 -45.86 27.84 18.44
C ALA A 13 -45.07 28.25 19.70
N LYS A 14 -43.82 27.78 19.81
CA LYS A 14 -42.76 28.28 20.72
C LYS A 14 -41.44 28.15 19.94
N VAL A 15 -40.76 29.23 19.55
CA VAL A 15 -39.96 30.20 20.34
C VAL A 15 -38.54 29.68 20.64
N TYR A 16 -37.59 30.18 19.86
CA TYR A 16 -36.14 30.22 20.13
C TYR A 16 -35.81 31.41 21.04
N SER A 17 -34.65 31.38 21.72
CA SER A 17 -34.13 32.48 22.53
C SER A 17 -32.71 32.88 22.09
N GLU A 18 -32.51 34.18 21.84
CA GLU A 18 -31.20 34.78 21.61
C GLU A 18 -30.58 35.31 22.92
N ARG A 19 -29.24 35.39 22.98
CA ARG A 19 -28.54 36.38 23.80
C ARG A 19 -27.15 36.68 23.20
N ARG A 20 -26.87 37.96 22.92
CA ARG A 20 -25.56 38.48 22.49
C ARG A 20 -24.75 38.92 23.72
N PHE A 21 -23.41 38.96 23.62
CA PHE A 21 -22.58 40.09 24.10
C PHE A 21 -21.10 40.01 23.60
N THR A 22 -20.69 41.04 22.84
CA THR A 22 -19.37 41.73 22.74
C THR A 22 -18.01 41.04 23.01
N SER A 23 -17.03 41.33 22.13
CA SER A 23 -15.55 41.31 22.33
C SER A 23 -15.01 42.78 22.29
N PRO A 24 -13.70 43.14 22.37
CA PRO A 24 -12.40 42.40 22.39
C PRO A 24 -11.43 42.91 23.54
N PRO A 25 -10.06 42.90 23.50
CA PRO A 25 -9.06 42.24 22.62
C PRO A 25 -7.88 41.48 23.29
N GLU A 26 -7.23 40.64 22.47
CA GLU A 26 -5.82 40.17 22.40
C GLU A 26 -4.86 40.06 23.62
N SER A 27 -4.32 38.85 23.82
CA SER A 27 -2.86 38.61 23.90
C SER A 27 -2.51 37.16 23.48
N TYR A 28 -1.28 36.94 22.99
CA TYR A 28 -0.86 35.70 22.29
C TYR A 28 -0.29 34.61 23.22
N SER A 29 -0.66 33.33 23.01
CA SER A 29 0.29 32.19 22.95
C SER A 29 -0.40 30.85 22.60
N THR A 30 0.00 30.25 21.47
CA THR A 30 -0.05 28.80 21.12
C THR A 30 -1.25 27.93 21.54
N VAL A 31 -2.07 27.58 20.55
CA VAL A 31 -3.33 26.83 20.65
C VAL A 31 -3.13 25.30 20.73
N GLU A 32 -3.86 24.65 21.65
CA GLU A 32 -4.21 23.22 21.54
C GLU A 32 -5.22 23.02 20.40
N ASP A 33 -4.89 22.23 19.38
CA ASP A 33 -5.82 21.99 18.28
C ASP A 33 -6.90 20.97 18.66
N ARG A 34 -8.01 21.47 19.21
CA ARG A 34 -9.29 20.77 19.32
C ARG A 34 -10.33 21.39 18.40
N ARG A 35 -10.32 21.04 17.12
CA ARG A 35 -11.54 21.03 16.30
C ARG A 35 -11.67 19.75 15.49
N ALA A 36 -12.66 18.95 15.84
CA ALA A 36 -13.26 18.03 14.88
C ALA A 36 -13.85 18.89 13.76
N HIS A 37 -13.32 18.73 12.55
CA HIS A 37 -13.91 19.32 11.36
C HIS A 37 -14.96 18.35 10.80
N GLU A 38 -16.16 18.89 10.63
CA GLU A 38 -17.27 18.28 9.91
C GLU A 38 -16.90 18.31 8.42
N TYR A 39 -16.44 17.17 7.89
CA TYR A 39 -16.00 17.05 6.50
C TYR A 39 -17.17 16.63 5.61
N ALA A 40 -17.34 17.35 4.50
CA ALA A 40 -18.40 17.09 3.54
C ALA A 40 -18.26 15.70 2.89
N GLU A 41 -19.41 15.10 2.65
CA GLU A 41 -19.59 13.90 1.84
C GLU A 41 -19.07 14.15 0.41
N TYR A 42 -18.06 13.40 -0.02
CA TYR A 42 -17.45 13.58 -1.34
C TYR A 42 -18.20 12.73 -2.39
N ASP A 43 -19.08 13.38 -3.14
CA ASP A 43 -19.52 12.88 -4.43
C ASP A 43 -18.33 12.88 -5.41
N TYR A 44 -17.98 11.67 -5.88
CA TYR A 44 -16.88 11.44 -6.81
C TYR A 44 -17.14 11.99 -8.23
N GLY A 45 -18.35 12.46 -8.55
CA GLY A 45 -18.70 13.03 -9.85
C GLY A 45 -18.13 14.43 -10.15
N ASN A 46 -17.75 15.23 -9.14
CA ASN A 46 -17.50 16.67 -9.30
C ASN A 46 -16.09 17.09 -9.77
N PHE A 47 -15.33 16.21 -10.43
CA PHE A 47 -14.03 16.56 -11.03
C PHE A 47 -14.13 17.39 -12.33
N TYR A 48 -15.34 17.68 -12.80
CA TYR A 48 -15.60 18.09 -14.19
C TYR A 48 -16.34 19.42 -14.39
N GLU A 49 -16.50 20.25 -13.34
CA GLU A 49 -17.02 21.61 -13.56
C GLU A 49 -16.09 22.43 -14.46
N LYS A 50 -16.66 22.99 -15.52
CA LYS A 50 -15.98 23.86 -16.47
C LYS A 50 -15.34 25.05 -15.73
N PRO A 51 -14.03 25.31 -15.87
CA PRO A 51 -13.36 26.32 -15.07
C PRO A 51 -14.01 27.70 -15.28
N PRO A 52 -14.24 28.48 -14.20
CA PRO A 52 -14.83 29.79 -14.32
C PRO A 52 -13.95 30.71 -15.18
N ALA A 53 -14.58 31.45 -16.08
CA ALA A 53 -13.86 32.32 -17.02
C ALA A 53 -12.97 33.32 -16.25
N LEU A 54 -11.67 33.31 -16.58
CA LEU A 54 -10.69 34.19 -15.94
C LEU A 54 -11.12 35.66 -16.08
N PRO A 55 -11.25 36.44 -14.98
CA PRO A 55 -11.55 37.85 -15.07
C PRO A 55 -10.41 38.56 -15.80
N LYS A 56 -10.75 39.41 -16.79
CA LYS A 56 -9.77 40.19 -17.55
C LYS A 56 -8.96 41.08 -16.61
N ARG A 57 -7.71 40.69 -16.34
CA ARG A 57 -6.81 41.45 -15.48
C ARG A 57 -6.27 42.65 -16.24
N ASN A 58 -6.74 43.85 -15.90
CA ASN A 58 -6.12 45.09 -16.38
C ASN A 58 -4.67 45.14 -15.90
N LEU A 59 -3.72 45.08 -16.84
CA LEU A 59 -2.30 45.25 -16.55
C LEU A 59 -2.01 46.74 -16.27
N PRO A 60 -1.35 47.09 -15.16
CA PRO A 60 -0.82 48.43 -14.97
C PRO A 60 0.35 48.67 -15.96
N PRO A 61 0.61 49.94 -16.36
CA PRO A 61 1.60 50.26 -17.38
C PRO A 61 3.02 49.88 -16.95
N THR A 62 3.78 49.34 -17.89
CA THR A 62 5.18 48.97 -17.72
C THR A 62 6.07 50.20 -17.61
N THR A 63 6.73 50.38 -16.47
CA THR A 63 7.85 51.33 -16.33
C THR A 63 9.15 50.65 -16.73
N SER A 64 9.81 51.21 -17.75
CA SER A 64 11.16 50.78 -18.15
C SER A 64 12.16 51.19 -17.08
N SER A 65 12.95 50.23 -16.60
CA SER A 65 14.17 50.50 -15.84
C SER A 65 15.36 49.92 -16.59
N SER A 66 16.42 50.73 -16.71
CA SER A 66 17.55 50.49 -17.59
C SER A 66 18.52 49.44 -17.03
N VAL A 67 18.99 48.57 -17.92
CA VAL A 67 20.08 47.62 -17.62
C VAL A 67 21.38 48.40 -17.37
N HIS A 68 21.97 48.25 -16.19
CA HIS A 68 23.37 48.59 -15.95
C HIS A 68 24.23 47.34 -15.90
N SER A 69 25.27 47.33 -16.73
CA SER A 69 26.26 46.27 -16.83
C SER A 69 27.20 46.22 -15.62
N MET A 70 27.47 45.03 -15.10
CA MET A 70 28.69 44.76 -14.32
C MET A 70 29.43 43.55 -14.88
N SER A 71 30.73 43.73 -15.11
CA SER A 71 31.64 42.74 -15.68
C SER A 71 32.02 41.63 -14.67
N PRO A 72 32.43 40.43 -15.13
CA PRO A 72 32.65 39.28 -14.26
C PRO A 72 33.94 39.40 -13.43
N ARG A 73 33.89 38.94 -12.16
CA ARG A 73 35.09 38.67 -11.35
C ARG A 73 35.36 37.16 -11.28
N SER A 74 36.63 36.83 -11.38
CA SER A 74 37.19 35.47 -11.41
C SER A 74 37.25 34.80 -10.02
N MET A 75 37.23 33.46 -10.03
CA MET A 75 37.48 32.61 -8.86
C MET A 75 38.94 32.72 -8.34
N PRO A 76 39.19 32.21 -7.13
CA PRO A 76 40.33 31.33 -6.90
C PRO A 76 39.97 30.01 -6.21
N THR A 77 40.60 28.93 -6.66
CA THR A 77 40.64 27.58 -6.05
C THR A 77 41.59 27.51 -4.84
N PRO A 78 41.50 26.46 -4.00
CA PRO A 78 42.27 26.38 -2.75
C PRO A 78 43.72 25.90 -2.97
N LEU A 79 44.64 26.41 -2.17
CA LEU A 79 46.03 25.93 -2.08
C LEU A 79 46.25 25.09 -0.81
N ALA A 80 47.08 24.06 -0.95
CA ALA A 80 47.44 23.12 0.10
C ALA A 80 48.84 23.41 0.69
N HIS A 81 49.16 22.68 1.77
CA HIS A 81 50.46 22.54 2.43
C HIS A 81 51.06 23.75 3.17
N SER A 82 51.21 23.56 4.48
CA SER A 82 52.48 23.83 5.16
C SER A 82 52.82 22.66 6.10
N THR A 83 54.10 22.49 6.38
CA THR A 83 54.70 21.37 7.15
C THR A 83 55.55 21.95 8.28
N LEU A 84 56.01 21.10 9.22
CA LEU A 84 56.81 21.39 10.43
C LEU A 84 55.94 21.60 11.69
N GLN A 85 56.30 21.13 12.89
CA GLN A 85 57.50 20.40 13.31
C GLN A 85 57.23 19.47 14.52
N ARG A 86 58.11 18.50 14.77
CA ARG A 86 58.01 17.53 15.88
C ARG A 86 58.45 18.15 17.21
N LEU A 87 57.83 17.71 18.30
CA LEU A 87 58.44 17.70 19.64
C LEU A 87 58.32 16.29 20.24
N HIS A 88 59.46 15.74 20.68
CA HIS A 88 59.57 14.46 21.40
C HIS A 88 59.48 14.72 22.91
N TYR A 89 58.78 13.87 23.67
CA TYR A 89 59.16 13.41 25.01
C TYR A 89 58.67 11.94 25.20
N PRO A 90 59.23 11.13 26.13
CA PRO A 90 59.44 9.69 25.86
C PRO A 90 58.60 8.68 26.65
N ASP A 91 58.65 7.43 26.15
CA ASP A 91 58.13 6.17 26.71
C ASP A 91 58.81 5.73 28.04
N PRO A 92 58.02 5.44 29.10
CA PRO A 92 58.48 4.74 30.29
C PRO A 92 58.06 3.24 30.34
N ARG A 93 58.76 2.41 29.56
CA ARG A 93 59.18 1.02 29.86
C ARG A 93 58.16 0.05 30.49
N ARG A 94 57.76 -0.93 29.68
CA ARG A 94 58.10 -2.37 29.87
C ARG A 94 58.33 -2.86 31.32
N LYS A 95 57.29 -3.41 31.99
CA LYS A 95 57.43 -4.44 33.05
C LYS A 95 56.09 -5.07 33.50
N GLN A 96 55.45 -5.91 32.67
CA GLN A 96 54.49 -6.92 33.19
C GLN A 96 54.19 -8.09 32.25
N ASP A 97 55.22 -8.80 31.82
CA ASP A 97 55.07 -10.23 31.49
C ASP A 97 54.97 -11.04 32.80
N TYR A 98 54.34 -12.22 32.74
CA TYR A 98 53.95 -13.10 33.88
C TYR A 98 52.73 -12.65 34.72
N CYS A 99 51.51 -12.73 34.16
CA CYS A 99 50.41 -13.51 34.80
C CYS A 99 49.14 -13.67 33.92
N CYS A 100 49.16 -14.46 32.83
CA CYS A 100 47.89 -14.87 32.18
C CYS A 100 47.92 -16.22 31.40
N SER A 101 48.60 -17.23 31.95
CA SER A 101 48.67 -18.57 31.32
C SER A 101 47.62 -19.58 31.81
N LYS A 102 46.82 -19.27 32.84
CA LYS A 102 45.86 -20.23 33.44
C LYS A 102 44.41 -20.09 32.97
N GLN A 103 43.97 -18.92 32.49
CA GLN A 103 42.57 -18.74 32.07
C GLN A 103 42.25 -19.31 30.67
N LYS A 104 43.22 -19.40 29.76
CA LYS A 104 42.99 -19.96 28.40
C LYS A 104 42.85 -21.49 28.37
N MET A 105 43.32 -22.20 29.39
CA MET A 105 43.22 -23.67 29.50
C MET A 105 41.81 -24.13 29.91
N ILE A 106 41.10 -23.36 30.74
CA ILE A 106 39.80 -23.75 31.30
C ILE A 106 38.68 -23.63 30.25
N GLY A 107 38.70 -22.57 29.43
CA GLY A 107 37.68 -22.35 28.40
C GLY A 107 37.67 -23.42 27.28
N ALA A 108 38.83 -23.95 26.91
CA ALA A 108 38.94 -24.99 25.88
C ALA A 108 38.32 -26.33 26.31
N GLY A 109 38.44 -26.69 27.59
CA GLY A 109 37.89 -27.93 28.14
C GLY A 109 36.36 -28.00 28.06
N PHE A 110 35.67 -26.89 28.36
CA PHE A 110 34.21 -26.84 28.28
C PHE A 110 33.69 -27.04 26.85
N VAL A 111 34.34 -26.45 25.84
CA VAL A 111 33.96 -26.61 24.43
C VAL A 111 34.14 -28.05 23.96
N ALA A 112 35.24 -28.71 24.37
CA ALA A 112 35.46 -30.12 24.03
C ALA A 112 34.38 -31.03 24.65
N ILE A 113 33.99 -30.79 25.90
CA ILE A 113 32.95 -31.56 26.58
C ILE A 113 31.58 -31.37 25.93
N THR A 114 31.20 -30.14 25.54
CA THR A 114 29.91 -29.90 24.88
C THR A 114 29.83 -30.51 23.48
N LEU A 115 30.94 -30.54 22.72
CA LEU A 115 30.98 -31.23 21.43
C LEU A 115 30.84 -32.75 21.60
N LEU A 116 31.53 -33.33 22.59
CA LEU A 116 31.42 -34.76 22.88
C LEU A 116 30.00 -35.17 23.29
N THR A 117 29.33 -34.40 24.16
CA THR A 117 27.94 -34.72 24.54
C THR A 117 26.96 -34.60 23.37
N ILE A 118 27.12 -33.61 22.49
CA ILE A 118 26.30 -33.48 21.28
C ILE A 118 26.50 -34.69 20.35
N THR A 119 27.75 -35.11 20.09
CA THR A 119 28.02 -36.28 19.25
C THR A 119 27.46 -37.59 19.83
N ALA A 120 27.51 -37.77 21.15
CA ALA A 120 26.92 -38.91 21.83
C ALA A 120 25.38 -38.95 21.70
N VAL A 121 24.71 -37.79 21.83
CA VAL A 121 23.25 -37.69 21.63
C VAL A 121 22.86 -37.99 20.18
N ILE A 122 23.63 -37.50 19.19
CA ILE A 122 23.38 -37.80 17.77
C ILE A 122 23.53 -39.30 17.49
N MET A 123 24.61 -39.94 17.99
CA MET A 123 24.79 -41.39 17.84
C MET A 123 23.69 -42.20 18.54
N PHE A 124 23.22 -41.78 19.71
CA PHE A 124 22.11 -42.42 20.41
C PHE A 124 20.80 -42.33 19.61
N LEU A 125 20.46 -41.15 19.08
CA LEU A 125 19.26 -40.95 18.25
C LEU A 125 19.33 -41.75 16.95
N TRP A 126 20.50 -41.85 16.32
CA TRP A 126 20.71 -42.68 15.13
C TRP A 126 20.52 -44.17 15.44
N HIS A 127 21.06 -44.64 16.58
CA HIS A 127 20.94 -46.03 16.99
C HIS A 127 19.50 -46.43 17.39
N VAL A 128 18.69 -45.47 17.87
CA VAL A 128 17.26 -45.65 18.14
C VAL A 128 16.43 -45.74 16.86
N GLN A 129 16.78 -44.98 15.81
CA GLN A 129 16.12 -45.06 14.50
C GLN A 129 16.36 -46.42 13.82
N ILE A 130 17.58 -46.96 13.86
CA ILE A 130 17.93 -48.24 13.22
C ILE A 130 17.14 -49.43 13.79
N LYS A 131 16.73 -49.38 15.07
CA LYS A 131 15.92 -50.45 15.71
C LYS A 131 14.41 -50.41 15.40
N LYS A 132 13.96 -49.58 14.44
CA LYS A 132 12.54 -49.42 14.09
C LYS A 132 12.17 -49.76 12.63
N ALA A 133 13.06 -50.38 11.86
CA ALA A 133 12.72 -50.93 10.55
C ALA A 133 12.01 -52.30 10.70
N PRO A 134 10.76 -52.48 10.25
CA PRO A 134 10.12 -53.80 10.18
C PRO A 134 10.62 -54.58 8.96
N GLU A 135 10.61 -55.90 9.06
CA GLU A 135 10.94 -56.80 7.96
C GLU A 135 9.88 -56.73 6.84
N THR A 136 10.33 -56.83 5.59
CA THR A 136 9.48 -56.76 4.39
C THR A 136 8.71 -58.07 4.17
N VAL A 137 7.39 -57.97 3.96
CA VAL A 137 6.56 -59.06 3.42
C VAL A 137 5.89 -58.59 2.13
N ASP A 138 5.84 -59.52 1.18
CA ASP A 138 5.37 -59.37 -0.20
C ASP A 138 3.84 -59.24 -0.30
N GLY A 139 3.31 -58.66 -1.39
CA GLY A 139 1.86 -58.67 -1.66
C GLY A 139 1.25 -57.42 -2.31
N THR A 140 0.81 -57.58 -3.56
CA THR A 140 -0.03 -56.67 -4.34
C THR A 140 -1.30 -56.14 -3.65
N THR A 141 -1.64 -54.86 -3.80
CA THR A 141 -3.01 -54.38 -4.17
C THR A 141 -3.06 -52.88 -4.53
N ASP A 142 -4.24 -52.43 -4.98
CA ASP A 142 -4.51 -51.25 -5.82
C ASP A 142 -5.07 -50.03 -5.05
N LYS A 143 -4.98 -48.84 -5.69
CA LYS A 143 -5.74 -47.59 -5.48
C LYS A 143 -5.61 -46.74 -4.19
N THR A 144 -5.28 -45.47 -4.45
CA THR A 144 -5.71 -44.23 -3.75
C THR A 144 -5.48 -44.11 -2.24
N THR A 145 -4.47 -43.33 -1.85
CA THR A 145 -4.47 -42.61 -0.56
C THR A 145 -3.59 -41.35 -0.62
N GLU A 146 -4.12 -40.27 -0.04
CA GLU A 146 -3.43 -39.16 0.65
C GLU A 146 -2.05 -38.69 0.15
N ARG A 147 -2.03 -37.57 -0.59
CA ARG A 147 -0.88 -36.64 -0.57
C ARG A 147 -0.83 -35.91 0.78
N LEU A 148 -0.24 -36.55 1.78
CA LEU A 148 0.25 -35.87 2.97
C LEU A 148 1.32 -34.84 2.56
N VAL A 149 1.05 -33.56 2.82
CA VAL A 149 2.02 -32.48 2.60
C VAL A 149 3.15 -32.66 3.60
N GLN A 150 4.31 -33.10 3.12
CA GLN A 150 5.47 -33.35 3.95
C GLN A 150 6.07 -32.02 4.41
N TYR A 151 6.11 -31.81 5.73
CA TYR A 151 6.65 -30.60 6.36
C TYR A 151 8.19 -30.59 6.25
N ASP A 152 8.74 -29.67 5.47
CA ASP A 152 10.19 -29.44 5.37
C ASP A 152 10.65 -28.40 6.42
N PRO A 153 11.50 -28.78 7.39
CA PRO A 153 12.01 -27.86 8.41
C PRO A 153 13.07 -26.85 7.90
N LEU A 154 13.46 -26.86 6.62
CA LEU A 154 14.50 -25.97 6.06
C LEU A 154 14.01 -24.59 5.57
N VAL A 155 12.70 -24.30 5.65
CA VAL A 155 12.06 -23.04 5.18
C VAL A 155 12.60 -21.77 5.86
N ASN A 156 13.34 -21.88 6.97
CA ASN A 156 13.74 -20.75 7.80
C ASN A 156 14.97 -19.95 7.31
N LYS A 157 15.36 -20.06 6.02
CA LYS A 157 16.54 -19.37 5.46
C LYS A 157 16.15 -18.32 4.41
N SER A 158 15.99 -17.08 4.87
CA SER A 158 15.58 -15.90 4.10
C SER A 158 14.13 -15.95 3.59
N MET A 159 13.20 -15.45 4.41
CA MET A 159 11.88 -15.00 3.94
C MET A 159 12.02 -13.73 3.10
N LYS A 160 12.64 -13.84 1.91
CA LYS A 160 12.25 -13.00 0.79
C LYS A 160 10.88 -13.50 0.36
N THR A 161 9.85 -12.67 0.56
CA THR A 161 8.49 -12.96 0.12
C THR A 161 8.52 -13.32 -1.36
N THR A 162 8.12 -14.55 -1.68
CA THR A 162 8.01 -14.94 -3.08
C THR A 162 6.76 -14.26 -3.62
N ARG A 163 6.72 -13.88 -4.91
CA ARG A 163 5.51 -13.22 -5.46
C ARG A 163 4.24 -14.09 -5.39
N ALA A 164 4.39 -15.40 -5.12
CA ALA A 164 3.30 -16.32 -4.85
C ALA A 164 2.56 -16.04 -3.53
N ASP A 165 3.16 -15.29 -2.60
CA ASP A 165 2.62 -14.97 -1.28
C ASP A 165 1.74 -13.69 -1.27
N TYR A 166 1.56 -13.00 -2.41
CA TYR A 166 0.82 -11.72 -2.47
C TYR A 166 -0.67 -11.85 -2.16
N LEU A 167 -1.26 -13.03 -2.30
CA LEU A 167 -2.63 -13.32 -1.92
C LEU A 167 -2.63 -14.38 -0.81
N MET A 168 -2.85 -13.95 0.42
CA MET A 168 -2.79 -14.79 1.62
C MET A 168 -4.16 -15.41 1.90
N ALA A 169 -4.22 -16.74 1.95
CA ALA A 169 -5.40 -17.44 2.42
C ALA A 169 -5.58 -17.29 3.94
N SER A 170 -6.83 -17.20 4.39
CA SER A 170 -7.19 -16.97 5.80
C SER A 170 -6.55 -17.97 6.77
N ASN A 171 -6.45 -19.25 6.39
CA ASN A 171 -5.81 -20.29 7.20
C ASN A 171 -4.30 -20.06 7.40
N TYR A 172 -3.61 -19.45 6.43
CA TYR A 172 -2.20 -19.10 6.56
C TYR A 172 -2.02 -17.90 7.49
N LEU A 173 -2.90 -16.89 7.42
CA LEU A 173 -2.90 -15.79 8.40
C LEU A 173 -3.09 -16.30 9.84
N VAL A 174 -4.07 -17.19 10.06
CA VAL A 174 -4.25 -17.88 11.36
C VAL A 174 -2.97 -18.59 11.80
N THR A 175 -2.28 -19.27 10.89
CA THR A 175 -1.00 -19.94 11.19
C THR A 175 0.08 -18.96 11.62
N LEU A 176 0.21 -17.81 10.95
CA LEU A 176 1.17 -16.76 11.30
C LEU A 176 0.87 -16.16 12.69
N ILE A 177 -0.40 -15.90 13.00
CA ILE A 177 -0.86 -15.38 14.30
C ILE A 177 -0.58 -16.40 15.42
N ILE A 178 -0.99 -17.66 15.27
CA ILE A 178 -0.80 -18.72 16.29
C ILE A 178 0.70 -18.98 16.54
N THR A 179 1.52 -18.98 15.49
CA THR A 179 2.97 -19.17 15.61
C THR A 179 3.74 -17.90 16.01
N LYS A 180 3.02 -16.83 16.38
CA LYS A 180 3.56 -15.54 16.84
C LYS A 180 4.60 -14.94 15.88
N ARG A 181 4.34 -15.07 14.57
CA ARG A 181 5.11 -14.35 13.56
C ARG A 181 4.79 -12.86 13.61
N LYS A 182 5.75 -12.04 13.20
CA LYS A 182 5.64 -10.59 13.21
C LYS A 182 4.76 -10.12 12.05
N VAL A 183 3.45 -10.10 12.26
CA VAL A 183 2.45 -9.65 11.28
C VAL A 183 2.00 -8.23 11.63
N CYS A 184 1.97 -7.36 10.62
CA CYS A 184 1.37 -6.03 10.68
C CYS A 184 0.04 -6.09 9.92
N LEU A 185 -1.06 -6.42 10.62
CA LEU A 185 -2.38 -6.61 10.01
C LEU A 185 -3.16 -5.29 9.97
N PHE A 186 -3.69 -4.93 8.80
CA PHE A 186 -4.47 -3.70 8.62
C PHE A 186 -5.78 -3.92 7.89
N GLU A 187 -6.83 -3.31 8.44
CA GLU A 187 -8.05 -2.99 7.71
C GLU A 187 -7.87 -1.63 7.05
N VAL A 188 -8.08 -1.50 5.74
CA VAL A 188 -7.93 -0.23 5.03
C VAL A 188 -9.29 0.47 4.93
N THR A 189 -9.37 1.74 5.36
CA THR A 189 -10.61 2.51 5.28
C THR A 189 -11.01 2.76 3.82
N ASN A 190 -12.31 2.83 3.58
CA ASN A 190 -12.84 3.41 2.34
C ASN A 190 -12.91 4.96 2.43
N SER A 191 -13.62 5.58 1.49
CA SER A 191 -13.92 7.02 1.45
C SER A 191 -14.81 7.49 2.61
N GLU A 192 -15.72 6.65 3.07
CA GLU A 192 -16.63 6.90 4.19
C GLU A 192 -15.91 6.61 5.52
N VAL A 193 -14.91 7.43 5.85
CA VAL A 193 -14.01 7.21 7.00
C VAL A 193 -14.79 6.99 8.31
N LYS A 194 -15.87 7.73 8.54
CA LYS A 194 -16.69 7.59 9.76
C LYS A 194 -17.42 6.24 9.81
N GLN A 195 -17.87 5.71 8.67
CA GLN A 195 -18.45 4.37 8.61
C GLN A 195 -17.37 3.30 8.80
N SER A 196 -16.21 3.43 8.12
CA SER A 196 -15.05 2.54 8.32
C SER A 196 -14.61 2.47 9.80
N GLU A 197 -14.60 3.60 10.51
CA GLU A 197 -14.30 3.65 11.95
C GLU A 197 -15.35 2.90 12.77
N ASN A 198 -16.65 3.11 12.50
CA ASN A 198 -17.73 2.44 13.23
C ASN A 198 -17.70 0.93 12.98
N ASP A 199 -17.60 0.51 11.73
CA ASP A 199 -17.51 -0.87 11.29
C ASP A 199 -16.34 -1.62 11.96
N PHE A 200 -15.16 -0.99 12.04
CA PHE A 200 -13.98 -1.54 12.72
C PHE A 200 -14.20 -1.63 14.25
N MET A 201 -14.79 -0.59 14.85
CA MET A 201 -15.13 -0.59 16.28
C MET A 201 -16.16 -1.67 16.63
N GLU A 202 -17.09 -1.96 15.73
CA GLU A 202 -18.12 -3.00 15.90
C GLU A 202 -17.56 -4.41 15.73
N GLU A 203 -16.63 -4.65 14.81
CA GLU A 203 -15.94 -5.93 14.63
C GLU A 203 -14.75 -5.80 13.67
N HIS A 204 -13.58 -6.34 14.01
CA HIS A 204 -12.42 -6.42 13.11
C HIS A 204 -11.65 -7.73 13.31
N ILE A 205 -10.71 -8.06 12.43
CA ILE A 205 -9.86 -9.24 12.61
C ILE A 205 -8.96 -9.03 13.84
N GLN A 206 -8.87 -10.04 14.71
CA GLN A 206 -8.05 -9.93 15.93
C GLN A 206 -6.63 -9.44 15.63
N SER A 207 -6.17 -8.44 16.40
CA SER A 207 -4.90 -7.71 16.26
C SER A 207 -4.73 -6.81 15.02
N ALA A 208 -5.77 -6.63 14.20
CA ALA A 208 -5.75 -5.63 13.14
C ALA A 208 -5.67 -4.20 13.71
N GLN A 209 -5.16 -3.27 12.90
CA GLN A 209 -5.30 -1.83 13.11
C GLN A 209 -6.01 -1.21 11.91
N LEU A 210 -6.65 -0.05 12.11
CA LEU A 210 -7.28 0.70 11.04
C LEU A 210 -6.23 1.57 10.32
N LEU A 211 -6.08 1.37 9.01
CA LEU A 211 -5.18 2.11 8.13
C LEU A 211 -6.00 3.09 7.28
N TYR A 212 -5.87 4.38 7.59
CA TYR A 212 -6.63 5.44 6.94
C TYR A 212 -6.10 5.71 5.53
N PHE A 213 -6.94 5.55 4.51
CA PHE A 213 -6.60 5.84 3.12
C PHE A 213 -6.09 7.28 2.91
N SER A 214 -6.67 8.25 3.63
CA SER A 214 -6.24 9.67 3.64
C SER A 214 -4.84 9.91 4.22
N ASN A 215 -4.18 8.89 4.80
CA ASN A 215 -2.78 8.95 5.18
C ASN A 215 -1.84 8.22 4.21
N LEU A 216 -2.41 7.63 3.15
CA LEU A 216 -1.71 7.01 2.02
C LEU A 216 -1.79 7.89 0.77
N SER A 217 -2.91 8.60 0.57
CA SER A 217 -3.25 9.33 -0.65
C SER A 217 -3.93 10.67 -0.38
N HIS A 218 -3.76 11.62 -1.30
CA HIS A 218 -4.68 12.74 -1.50
C HIS A 218 -5.17 12.69 -2.95
N SER A 219 -6.47 12.48 -3.17
CA SER A 219 -7.10 12.40 -4.50
C SER A 219 -6.41 11.45 -5.49
N GLY A 220 -5.97 10.27 -5.01
CA GLY A 220 -5.27 9.26 -5.83
C GLY A 220 -3.74 9.41 -5.85
N VAL A 221 -3.22 10.60 -5.52
CA VAL A 221 -1.77 10.89 -5.50
C VAL A 221 -1.15 10.44 -4.17
N PRO A 222 -0.03 9.68 -4.17
CA PRO A 222 0.66 9.26 -2.96
C PRO A 222 1.07 10.42 -2.05
N VAL A 223 1.00 10.22 -0.73
CA VAL A 223 1.63 11.14 0.23
C VAL A 223 3.16 11.14 0.11
N HIS A 224 3.82 12.19 0.62
CA HIS A 224 5.28 12.24 0.66
C HIS A 224 5.87 11.06 1.47
N PRO A 225 6.99 10.43 1.05
CA PRO A 225 7.54 9.24 1.72
C PRO A 225 7.74 9.38 3.24
N LEU A 226 8.14 10.57 3.72
CA LEU A 226 8.30 10.83 5.17
C LEU A 226 6.98 10.93 5.93
N GLN A 227 5.87 11.34 5.27
CA GLN A 227 4.53 11.35 5.86
C GLN A 227 4.04 9.92 6.04
N PHE A 228 4.13 9.11 4.97
CA PHE A 228 3.84 7.68 5.04
C PHE A 228 4.68 6.98 6.13
N GLN A 229 5.99 7.18 6.12
CA GLN A 229 6.91 6.58 7.10
C GLN A 229 6.50 6.92 8.54
N ARG A 230 6.17 8.18 8.84
CA ARG A 230 5.71 8.59 10.17
C ARG A 230 4.38 7.95 10.55
N HIS A 231 3.45 7.83 9.60
CA HIS A 231 2.15 7.22 9.82
C HIS A 231 2.27 5.73 10.13
N VAL A 232 2.90 4.95 9.25
CA VAL A 232 3.00 3.49 9.45
C VAL A 232 3.88 3.11 10.64
N ARG A 233 4.92 3.89 10.97
CA ARG A 233 5.66 3.69 12.22
C ARG A 233 4.78 3.89 13.45
N ARG A 234 3.86 4.87 13.46
CA ARG A 234 2.90 5.05 14.57
C ARG A 234 1.98 3.84 14.74
N LEU A 235 1.71 3.12 13.66
CA LEU A 235 0.97 1.86 13.64
C LEU A 235 1.87 0.61 13.88
N GLY A 236 3.06 0.79 14.47
CA GLY A 236 3.96 -0.32 14.80
C GLY A 236 4.64 -1.02 13.61
N VAL A 237 4.60 -0.46 12.39
CA VAL A 237 5.24 -1.10 11.23
C VAL A 237 6.76 -1.02 11.33
N ASP A 238 7.38 -2.20 11.31
CA ASP A 238 8.82 -2.42 11.24
C ASP A 238 9.25 -2.88 9.85
N GLU A 239 10.54 -2.71 9.52
CA GLU A 239 11.13 -3.15 8.24
C GLU A 239 10.98 -4.67 7.98
N ASP A 240 10.90 -5.49 9.05
CA ASP A 240 10.89 -6.95 8.97
C ASP A 240 9.51 -7.59 9.20
N CYS A 241 8.47 -6.84 9.57
CA CYS A 241 7.13 -7.42 9.71
C CYS A 241 6.54 -7.83 8.35
N HIS A 242 5.60 -8.77 8.35
CA HIS A 242 4.79 -9.11 7.19
C HIS A 242 3.53 -8.26 7.25
N VAL A 243 3.43 -7.26 6.39
CA VAL A 243 2.23 -6.42 6.26
C VAL A 243 1.14 -7.20 5.51
N VAL A 244 0.00 -7.38 6.17
CA VAL A 244 -1.18 -8.05 5.61
C VAL A 244 -2.32 -7.05 5.58
N LEU A 245 -2.90 -6.84 4.41
CA LEU A 245 -3.91 -5.81 4.16
C LEU A 245 -5.24 -6.45 3.79
N TYR A 246 -6.34 -5.89 4.29
CA TYR A 246 -7.68 -6.29 3.90
C TYR A 246 -8.63 -5.09 3.93
N ASP A 247 -9.79 -5.26 3.32
CA ASP A 247 -10.92 -4.34 3.45
C ASP A 247 -12.24 -5.14 3.45
N ARG A 248 -13.38 -4.43 3.44
CA ARG A 248 -14.73 -5.01 3.54
C ARG A 248 -15.33 -5.44 2.19
N GLY A 249 -14.49 -5.93 1.27
CA GLY A 249 -14.92 -6.56 0.01
C GLY A 249 -14.96 -5.62 -1.19
N GLN A 250 -14.38 -4.42 -1.07
CA GLN A 250 -14.18 -3.53 -2.23
C GLN A 250 -12.85 -3.81 -2.93
N VAL A 251 -11.86 -4.35 -2.20
CA VAL A 251 -10.51 -4.77 -2.64
C VAL A 251 -9.61 -3.63 -3.17
N ILE A 252 -10.20 -2.56 -3.72
CA ILE A 252 -9.53 -1.38 -4.27
C ILE A 252 -8.68 -0.62 -3.24
N TRP A 253 -9.17 -0.53 -1.99
CA TRP A 253 -8.47 0.18 -0.91
C TRP A 253 -7.26 -0.63 -0.43
N SER A 254 -7.43 -1.94 -0.26
CA SER A 254 -6.32 -2.83 0.11
C SER A 254 -5.29 -3.00 -1.02
N THR A 255 -5.68 -3.06 -2.30
CA THR A 255 -4.72 -3.03 -3.44
C THR A 255 -3.97 -1.71 -3.53
N TYR A 256 -4.63 -0.57 -3.30
CA TYR A 256 -3.95 0.73 -3.30
C TYR A 256 -2.95 0.82 -2.16
N ALA A 257 -3.33 0.40 -0.95
CA ALA A 257 -2.42 0.35 0.19
C ALA A 257 -1.23 -0.59 -0.09
N PHE A 258 -1.45 -1.78 -0.66
CA PHE A 258 -0.39 -2.72 -1.03
C PHE A 258 0.60 -2.06 -2.00
N TRP A 259 0.08 -1.40 -3.02
CA TRP A 259 0.86 -0.71 -4.02
C TRP A 259 1.65 0.49 -3.41
N ILE A 260 1.07 1.23 -2.46
CA ILE A 260 1.77 2.27 -1.68
C ILE A 260 2.92 1.69 -0.83
N PHE A 261 2.70 0.58 -0.10
CA PHE A 261 3.76 -0.06 0.66
C PHE A 261 4.91 -0.54 -0.25
N LYS A 262 4.58 -1.05 -1.46
CA LYS A 262 5.53 -1.40 -2.53
C LYS A 262 6.30 -0.17 -3.04
N LEU A 263 5.63 0.94 -3.32
CA LEU A 263 6.24 2.20 -3.74
C LEU A 263 7.25 2.73 -2.71
N PHE A 264 6.95 2.58 -1.42
CA PHE A 264 7.85 2.95 -0.34
C PHE A 264 8.79 1.82 0.10
N GLY A 265 8.91 0.76 -0.70
CA GLY A 265 9.98 -0.22 -0.62
C GLY A 265 9.82 -1.26 0.48
N HIS A 266 8.60 -1.54 0.93
CA HIS A 266 8.28 -2.72 1.74
C HIS A 266 8.06 -3.94 0.83
N GLU A 267 8.71 -5.05 1.14
CA GLU A 267 8.69 -6.25 0.28
C GLU A 267 7.75 -7.35 0.80
N LYS A 268 7.50 -7.40 2.13
CA LYS A 268 6.73 -8.46 2.78
C LYS A 268 5.25 -8.12 2.86
N LEU A 269 4.57 -8.22 1.72
CA LEU A 269 3.17 -7.81 1.56
C LEU A 269 2.27 -8.94 1.11
N SER A 270 1.06 -8.98 1.67
CA SER A 270 -0.05 -9.79 1.16
C SER A 270 -1.38 -9.03 1.29
N LEU A 271 -2.30 -9.30 0.38
CA LEU A 271 -3.73 -9.08 0.61
C LEU A 271 -4.34 -10.33 1.25
N LEU A 272 -5.27 -10.17 2.18
CA LEU A 272 -6.09 -11.27 2.67
C LEU A 272 -7.13 -11.65 1.60
N ASN A 273 -7.10 -12.90 1.14
CA ASN A 273 -8.08 -13.39 0.17
C ASN A 273 -9.50 -13.36 0.77
N GLY A 274 -10.49 -12.97 -0.04
CA GLY A 274 -11.88 -12.82 0.39
C GLY A 274 -12.14 -11.70 1.43
N GLY A 275 -11.09 -10.98 1.86
CA GLY A 275 -11.18 -9.84 2.77
C GLY A 275 -11.85 -10.15 4.11
N PHE A 276 -12.49 -9.13 4.70
CA PHE A 276 -13.21 -9.29 5.96
C PHE A 276 -14.42 -10.23 5.85
N ALA A 277 -15.10 -10.25 4.69
CA ALA A 277 -16.31 -11.04 4.47
C ALA A 277 -16.05 -12.56 4.57
N GLU A 278 -14.98 -13.06 3.92
CA GLU A 278 -14.57 -14.46 4.06
C GLU A 278 -14.16 -14.77 5.50
N TRP A 279 -13.36 -13.90 6.14
CA TRP A 279 -12.94 -14.09 7.53
C TRP A 279 -14.12 -14.18 8.50
N LYS A 280 -15.14 -13.34 8.35
CA LYS A 280 -16.37 -13.37 9.16
C LYS A 280 -17.24 -14.61 8.90
N ALA A 281 -17.31 -15.07 7.65
CA ALA A 281 -17.97 -16.35 7.33
C ALA A 281 -17.22 -17.55 7.93
N LEU A 282 -15.89 -17.45 8.06
CA LEU A 282 -15.05 -18.46 8.70
C LEU A 282 -15.09 -18.39 10.24
N SER A 283 -15.16 -17.20 10.85
CA SER A 283 -15.29 -17.02 12.31
C SER A 283 -16.61 -17.56 12.85
N SER A 284 -17.68 -17.47 12.05
CA SER A 284 -19.04 -17.94 12.39
C SER A 284 -19.19 -19.47 12.45
N ARG A 285 -18.14 -20.25 12.11
CA ARG A 285 -18.20 -21.72 12.11
C ARG A 285 -18.02 -22.30 13.54
N PRO A 286 -18.64 -23.44 13.88
CA PRO A 286 -18.38 -24.13 15.14
C PRO A 286 -16.88 -24.43 15.33
N ASN A 287 -16.37 -24.22 16.54
CA ASN A 287 -14.95 -24.41 16.90
C ASN A 287 -13.95 -23.61 16.02
N SER A 288 -14.37 -22.48 15.46
CA SER A 288 -13.53 -21.66 14.57
C SER A 288 -12.26 -21.13 15.24
N LEU A 289 -11.14 -21.23 14.50
CA LEU A 289 -9.86 -20.60 14.83
C LEU A 289 -9.75 -19.15 14.35
N TYR A 290 -10.69 -18.69 13.51
CA TYR A 290 -10.72 -17.34 12.96
C TYR A 290 -11.36 -16.40 13.98
N LYS A 291 -10.57 -15.49 14.56
CA LYS A 291 -11.01 -14.62 15.65
C LYS A 291 -11.33 -13.21 15.17
N LEU A 292 -12.42 -12.67 15.70
CA LEU A 292 -12.78 -11.26 15.62
C LEU A 292 -12.47 -10.60 16.97
N ASP A 293 -12.32 -9.29 16.95
CA ASP A 293 -12.15 -8.44 18.12
C ASP A 293 -12.99 -7.16 17.95
N HIS A 294 -13.13 -6.37 19.01
CA HIS A 294 -14.05 -5.23 19.08
C HIS A 294 -13.39 -4.01 19.73
N GLY A 295 -13.83 -2.81 19.36
CA GLY A 295 -13.31 -1.56 19.90
C GLY A 295 -12.13 -0.98 19.11
N PRO A 296 -11.35 -0.06 19.72
CA PRO A 296 -10.37 0.74 19.00
C PRO A 296 -9.12 -0.07 18.62
N SER A 297 -8.41 0.39 17.58
CA SER A 297 -7.13 -0.19 17.19
C SER A 297 -6.15 -0.27 18.38
N PRO A 298 -5.40 -1.37 18.54
CA PRO A 298 -4.47 -1.55 19.65
C PRO A 298 -3.36 -0.50 19.63
N THR A 299 -3.03 0.04 20.80
CA THR A 299 -1.88 0.96 20.92
C THR A 299 -0.57 0.17 20.90
N LEU A 300 0.20 0.32 19.82
CA LEU A 300 1.51 -0.31 19.65
C LEU A 300 2.66 0.68 19.92
N PRO A 301 3.85 0.20 20.34
CA PRO A 301 5.06 1.02 20.31
C PRO A 301 5.39 1.40 18.85
N PRO A 302 5.98 2.59 18.60
CA PRO A 302 6.35 2.98 17.25
C PRO A 302 7.37 2.03 16.62
N GLY A 303 7.09 1.60 15.39
CA GLY A 303 7.99 0.76 14.61
C GLY A 303 9.14 1.54 13.95
N ASN A 304 9.98 0.81 13.24
CA ASN A 304 11.24 1.28 12.66
C ASN A 304 11.24 1.42 11.13
N PHE A 305 10.13 1.11 10.43
CA PHE A 305 10.02 1.11 8.97
C PHE A 305 10.70 2.31 8.29
N LYS A 306 11.54 2.08 7.28
CA LYS A 306 12.20 3.14 6.51
C LYS A 306 11.70 3.17 5.07
N ALA A 307 11.10 4.28 4.66
CA ALA A 307 10.62 4.45 3.30
C ALA A 307 11.80 4.51 2.31
N ARG A 308 11.69 3.75 1.22
CA ARG A 308 12.61 3.75 0.07
C ARG A 308 11.78 3.92 -1.19
N TRP A 309 11.96 5.03 -1.90
CA TRP A 309 11.20 5.29 -3.14
C TRP A 309 11.56 4.28 -4.23
N ASN A 310 10.56 3.62 -4.79
CA ASN A 310 10.70 2.73 -5.94
C ASN A 310 10.13 3.39 -7.19
N ALA A 311 11.01 3.94 -8.04
CA ALA A 311 10.62 4.61 -9.28
C ALA A 311 10.02 3.63 -10.31
N ASP A 312 10.42 2.35 -10.28
CA ASP A 312 10.02 1.29 -11.24
C ASP A 312 8.52 0.91 -11.17
N LEU A 313 7.73 1.58 -10.33
CA LEU A 313 6.29 1.38 -10.18
C LEU A 313 5.47 2.58 -10.71
N ILE A 314 6.14 3.57 -11.29
CA ILE A 314 5.57 4.87 -11.64
C ILE A 314 5.94 5.23 -13.08
N MET A 315 4.95 5.67 -13.84
CA MET A 315 5.16 6.51 -15.01
C MET A 315 4.83 7.96 -14.66
N THR A 316 5.66 8.90 -15.08
CA THR A 316 5.31 10.33 -15.13
C THR A 316 4.67 10.68 -16.46
N PHE A 317 4.09 11.89 -16.58
CA PHE A 317 3.60 12.39 -17.87
C PHE A 317 4.68 12.36 -18.96
N ASP A 318 5.92 12.71 -18.63
CA ASP A 318 7.01 12.78 -19.60
C ASP A 318 7.44 11.37 -20.07
N ASP A 319 7.37 10.36 -19.19
CA ASP A 319 7.54 8.95 -19.56
C ASP A 319 6.41 8.45 -20.47
N VAL A 320 5.16 8.84 -20.17
CA VAL A 320 3.99 8.50 -21.00
C VAL A 320 4.10 9.10 -22.40
N ILE A 321 4.45 10.38 -22.52
CA ILE A 321 4.66 11.03 -23.83
C ILE A 321 5.82 10.37 -24.57
N THR A 322 6.93 10.10 -23.90
CA THR A 322 8.07 9.38 -24.50
C THR A 322 7.66 7.98 -25.01
N ASN A 323 6.72 7.32 -24.33
CA ASN A 323 6.21 6.02 -24.78
C ASN A 323 5.41 6.08 -26.08
N PHE A 324 4.73 7.19 -26.40
CA PHE A 324 4.03 7.33 -27.67
C PHE A 324 4.98 7.39 -28.87
N ASP A 325 6.19 7.89 -28.69
CA ASP A 325 7.23 7.86 -29.72
C ASP A 325 7.94 6.50 -29.75
N GLN A 326 8.36 5.99 -28.58
CA GLN A 326 9.27 4.84 -28.48
C GLN A 326 8.59 3.47 -28.40
N HIS A 327 7.28 3.42 -28.09
CA HIS A 327 6.47 2.20 -27.99
C HIS A 327 7.03 1.14 -27.01
N THR A 328 7.75 1.55 -25.96
CA THR A 328 8.47 0.68 -25.02
C THR A 328 7.56 -0.10 -24.07
N HIS A 329 6.38 0.45 -23.77
CA HIS A 329 5.36 -0.09 -22.87
C HIS A 329 4.04 -0.27 -23.61
N ASP A 330 3.28 -1.31 -23.24
CA ASP A 330 1.85 -1.38 -23.56
C ASP A 330 1.06 -0.44 -22.63
N ILE A 331 -0.05 0.10 -23.14
CA ILE A 331 -0.88 1.10 -22.45
C ILE A 331 -2.19 0.41 -22.02
N VAL A 332 -2.49 0.41 -20.72
CA VAL A 332 -3.70 -0.20 -20.15
C VAL A 332 -4.56 0.87 -19.47
N ASP A 333 -5.85 0.86 -19.77
CA ASP A 333 -6.84 1.74 -19.15
C ASP A 333 -7.80 0.94 -18.26
N ALA A 334 -7.86 1.27 -16.97
CA ALA A 334 -8.72 0.64 -15.97
C ALA A 334 -10.03 1.41 -15.67
N GLN A 335 -10.37 2.42 -16.49
CA GLN A 335 -11.71 2.99 -16.57
C GLN A 335 -12.75 1.91 -16.94
N ASN A 336 -14.03 2.16 -16.63
CA ASN A 336 -15.14 1.33 -17.10
C ASN A 336 -15.40 1.60 -18.61
N ASP A 337 -16.23 0.78 -19.25
CA ASP A 337 -16.47 0.90 -20.70
C ASP A 337 -17.11 2.23 -21.09
N ASP A 338 -17.95 2.82 -20.24
CA ASP A 338 -18.64 4.08 -20.56
C ASP A 338 -17.72 5.30 -20.43
N GLU A 339 -16.85 5.33 -19.42
CA GLU A 339 -15.76 6.30 -19.29
C GLU A 339 -14.73 6.15 -20.42
N TYR A 340 -14.30 4.93 -20.72
CA TYR A 340 -13.31 4.66 -21.78
C TYR A 340 -13.79 5.13 -23.16
N ASN A 341 -15.06 4.89 -23.48
CA ASN A 341 -15.68 5.28 -24.74
C ASN A 341 -16.28 6.71 -24.73
N GLY A 342 -16.19 7.44 -23.61
CA GLY A 342 -16.72 8.80 -23.50
C GLY A 342 -18.25 8.91 -23.56
N LYS A 343 -18.98 7.92 -23.07
CA LYS A 343 -20.46 7.86 -23.07
C LYS A 343 -21.10 8.52 -21.85
N ILE A 344 -20.31 9.03 -20.90
CA ILE A 344 -20.80 9.66 -19.66
C ILE A 344 -20.86 11.18 -19.83
N ASP A 345 -22.05 11.74 -19.61
CA ASP A 345 -22.29 13.19 -19.66
C ASP A 345 -21.64 13.95 -18.49
N GLY A 346 -21.42 15.25 -18.71
CA GLY A 346 -20.92 16.17 -17.68
C GLY A 346 -19.39 16.18 -17.50
N ALA A 347 -18.65 15.38 -18.27
CA ALA A 347 -17.23 15.15 -18.09
C ALA A 347 -16.50 14.89 -19.43
N VAL A 348 -15.20 15.23 -19.51
CA VAL A 348 -14.39 14.93 -20.70
C VAL A 348 -13.77 13.54 -20.55
N PHE A 349 -14.57 12.53 -20.86
CA PHE A 349 -14.17 11.13 -20.88
C PHE A 349 -13.64 10.68 -22.26
N GLY A 350 -13.00 9.50 -22.29
CA GLY A 350 -12.21 9.01 -23.43
C GLY A 350 -10.97 8.25 -22.95
N HIS A 351 -10.04 8.01 -23.88
CA HIS A 351 -8.83 7.23 -23.60
C HIS A 351 -7.59 7.69 -24.38
N MET A 352 -6.43 7.16 -23.98
CA MET A 352 -5.14 7.31 -24.67
C MET A 352 -5.14 6.51 -25.97
N ARG A 353 -4.73 7.09 -27.09
CA ARG A 353 -4.69 6.38 -28.38
C ARG A 353 -3.83 5.12 -28.29
N GLY A 354 -4.42 3.96 -28.60
CA GLY A 354 -3.72 2.66 -28.54
C GLY A 354 -3.71 2.00 -27.16
N SER A 355 -4.41 2.56 -26.16
CA SER A 355 -4.67 1.84 -24.91
C SER A 355 -5.56 0.62 -25.10
N VAL A 356 -5.44 -0.36 -24.20
CA VAL A 356 -6.35 -1.49 -24.07
C VAL A 356 -7.18 -1.34 -22.81
N ASN A 357 -8.52 -1.34 -22.94
CA ASN A 357 -9.42 -1.25 -21.79
C ASN A 357 -9.52 -2.57 -21.02
N ILE A 358 -9.24 -2.50 -19.72
CA ILE A 358 -9.34 -3.60 -18.74
C ILE A 358 -9.97 -3.04 -17.45
N PRO A 359 -11.31 -2.96 -17.37
CA PRO A 359 -12.02 -2.58 -16.15
C PRO A 359 -11.75 -3.56 -15.00
N ILE A 360 -11.91 -3.11 -13.76
CA ILE A 360 -11.70 -3.94 -12.56
C ILE A 360 -12.59 -5.20 -12.54
N ASP A 361 -13.78 -5.12 -13.12
CA ASP A 361 -14.75 -6.22 -13.26
C ASP A 361 -14.24 -7.37 -14.16
N SER A 362 -13.19 -7.11 -14.94
CA SER A 362 -12.54 -8.13 -15.77
C SER A 362 -11.41 -8.88 -15.04
N VAL A 363 -10.91 -8.36 -13.92
CA VAL A 363 -9.79 -8.94 -13.15
C VAL A 363 -10.19 -9.46 -11.77
N TYR A 364 -11.41 -9.17 -11.32
CA TYR A 364 -11.97 -9.63 -10.05
C TYR A 364 -13.39 -10.21 -10.22
N ASP A 365 -13.70 -11.31 -9.53
CA ASP A 365 -15.04 -11.90 -9.51
C ASP A 365 -15.80 -11.36 -8.29
N TRP A 366 -16.60 -10.31 -8.52
CA TRP A 366 -17.44 -9.68 -7.50
C TRP A 366 -18.58 -10.56 -6.99
N ILE A 367 -19.05 -11.52 -7.78
CA ILE A 367 -20.17 -12.40 -7.39
C ILE A 367 -19.68 -13.40 -6.33
N ASN A 368 -18.51 -13.98 -6.56
CA ASN A 368 -17.89 -14.93 -5.64
C ASN A 368 -16.97 -14.26 -4.61
N ASN A 369 -16.69 -12.96 -4.74
CA ASN A 369 -15.71 -12.21 -3.96
C ASN A 369 -14.32 -12.89 -3.99
N THR A 370 -13.84 -13.22 -5.19
CA THR A 370 -12.57 -13.91 -5.40
C THR A 370 -11.75 -13.34 -6.56
N TRP A 371 -10.43 -13.49 -6.46
CA TRP A 371 -9.57 -13.33 -7.61
C TRP A 371 -9.62 -14.58 -8.52
N PRO A 372 -9.69 -14.43 -9.84
CA PRO A 372 -9.50 -15.55 -10.76
C PRO A 372 -8.10 -16.19 -10.59
N SER A 373 -7.98 -17.46 -10.99
CA SER A 373 -6.71 -18.19 -10.94
C SER A 373 -5.65 -17.58 -11.86
N ASP A 374 -4.38 -17.72 -11.49
CA ASP A 374 -3.27 -17.12 -12.24
C ASP A 374 -3.22 -17.57 -13.71
N THR A 375 -3.61 -18.81 -14.01
CA THR A 375 -3.76 -19.32 -15.39
C THR A 375 -4.84 -18.54 -16.14
N ARG A 376 -6.05 -18.43 -15.58
CA ARG A 376 -7.18 -17.73 -16.22
C ARG A 376 -6.91 -16.25 -16.42
N GLN A 377 -6.24 -15.59 -15.46
CA GLN A 377 -5.84 -14.19 -15.63
C GLN A 377 -4.78 -14.04 -16.74
N ARG A 378 -3.79 -14.94 -16.82
CA ARG A 378 -2.78 -14.92 -17.90
C ARG A 378 -3.39 -15.11 -19.28
N GLU A 379 -4.33 -16.06 -19.41
CA GLU A 379 -5.12 -16.27 -20.63
C GLU A 379 -5.96 -15.03 -20.98
N PHE A 380 -6.60 -14.40 -19.99
CA PHE A 380 -7.35 -13.17 -20.17
C PHE A 380 -6.47 -12.01 -20.69
N PHE A 381 -5.34 -11.72 -20.03
CA PHE A 381 -4.42 -10.65 -20.47
C PHE A 381 -3.83 -10.92 -21.87
N ALA A 382 -3.52 -12.17 -22.20
CA ALA A 382 -3.10 -12.55 -23.56
C ALA A 382 -4.24 -12.35 -24.58
N SER A 383 -5.48 -12.68 -24.23
CA SER A 383 -6.65 -12.50 -25.11
C SER A 383 -6.96 -11.03 -25.40
N LYS A 384 -6.53 -10.12 -24.52
CA LYS A 384 -6.57 -8.66 -24.70
C LYS A 384 -5.46 -8.11 -25.61
N GLY A 385 -4.57 -8.96 -26.12
CA GLY A 385 -3.50 -8.58 -27.04
C GLY A 385 -2.27 -7.95 -26.40
N LEU A 386 -2.14 -8.00 -25.06
CA LEU A 386 -0.96 -7.49 -24.36
C LEU A 386 0.25 -8.40 -24.58
N ASP A 387 1.40 -7.82 -24.90
CA ASP A 387 2.66 -8.57 -24.93
C ASP A 387 3.14 -8.80 -23.49
N LEU A 388 2.87 -10.00 -23.01
CA LEU A 388 3.19 -10.46 -21.66
C LEU A 388 4.72 -10.57 -21.38
N SER A 389 5.58 -10.33 -22.37
CA SER A 389 7.04 -10.18 -22.21
C SER A 389 7.50 -8.72 -22.13
N LYS A 390 6.66 -7.78 -22.56
CA LYS A 390 6.93 -6.35 -22.62
C LYS A 390 6.51 -5.66 -21.32
N PRO A 391 7.18 -4.57 -20.90
CA PRO A 391 6.67 -3.68 -19.87
C PRO A 391 5.31 -3.09 -20.25
N LEU A 392 4.52 -2.68 -19.26
CA LEU A 392 3.28 -1.93 -19.48
C LEU A 392 3.06 -0.88 -18.41
N PHE A 393 2.19 0.09 -18.67
CA PHE A 393 1.67 0.98 -17.64
C PHE A 393 0.16 1.07 -17.65
N ILE A 394 -0.39 1.41 -16.49
CA ILE A 394 -1.82 1.41 -16.22
C ILE A 394 -2.23 2.81 -15.75
N TYR A 395 -3.39 3.27 -16.22
CA TYR A 395 -4.04 4.46 -15.73
C TYR A 395 -5.56 4.25 -15.62
N ASP A 396 -6.26 5.19 -14.98
CA ASP A 396 -7.72 5.29 -15.00
C ASP A 396 -8.14 6.77 -14.80
N GLY A 397 -9.21 7.04 -14.05
CA GLY A 397 -9.59 8.41 -13.67
C GLY A 397 -8.90 8.94 -12.39
N THR A 398 -8.55 8.07 -11.43
CA THR A 398 -8.11 8.50 -10.08
C THR A 398 -6.95 7.69 -9.49
N SER A 399 -6.24 6.90 -10.32
CA SER A 399 -5.22 5.92 -9.94
C SER A 399 -5.69 4.79 -8.99
N LEU A 400 -6.95 4.78 -8.55
CA LEU A 400 -7.46 3.76 -7.62
C LEU A 400 -7.64 2.42 -8.33
N ARG A 401 -8.40 2.38 -9.44
CA ARG A 401 -8.68 1.14 -10.18
C ARG A 401 -7.43 0.58 -10.86
N SER A 402 -6.54 1.48 -11.26
CA SER A 402 -5.20 1.14 -11.74
C SER A 402 -4.46 0.21 -10.78
N THR A 403 -4.58 0.38 -9.46
CA THR A 403 -3.91 -0.50 -8.47
C THR A 403 -4.49 -1.92 -8.40
N MET A 404 -5.77 -2.13 -8.71
CA MET A 404 -6.36 -3.47 -8.79
C MET A 404 -5.84 -4.24 -10.00
N VAL A 405 -5.86 -3.61 -11.17
CA VAL A 405 -5.33 -4.19 -12.42
C VAL A 405 -3.82 -4.42 -12.31
N TRP A 406 -3.10 -3.47 -11.70
CA TRP A 406 -1.68 -3.61 -11.39
C TRP A 406 -1.41 -4.80 -10.46
N PHE A 407 -2.20 -4.98 -9.39
CA PHE A 407 -2.01 -6.09 -8.46
C PHE A 407 -2.26 -7.46 -9.12
N ALA A 408 -3.27 -7.55 -10.00
CA ALA A 408 -3.52 -8.73 -10.82
C ALA A 408 -2.29 -9.08 -11.69
N LEU A 409 -1.72 -8.09 -12.38
CA LEU A 409 -0.54 -8.28 -13.23
C LEU A 409 0.76 -8.57 -12.44
N GLU A 410 0.93 -7.92 -11.29
CA GLU A 410 2.13 -8.03 -10.44
C GLU A 410 2.24 -9.41 -9.77
N ARG A 411 1.10 -10.04 -9.42
CA ARG A 411 1.03 -11.47 -9.05
C ARG A 411 1.56 -12.40 -10.14
N LEU A 412 1.15 -12.15 -11.37
CA LEU A 412 1.56 -12.91 -12.56
C LEU A 412 3.00 -12.65 -13.00
N ARG A 413 3.68 -11.74 -12.31
CA ARG A 413 5.06 -11.27 -12.51
C ARG A 413 5.30 -10.42 -13.75
N PHE A 414 4.30 -9.68 -14.19
CA PHE A 414 4.49 -8.68 -15.24
C PHE A 414 5.22 -7.45 -14.72
N ASN A 415 5.92 -6.76 -15.61
CA ASN A 415 6.53 -5.48 -15.33
C ASN A 415 5.51 -4.37 -15.59
N ALA A 416 4.80 -3.96 -14.54
CA ALA A 416 3.71 -2.98 -14.62
C ALA A 416 3.99 -1.77 -13.72
N SER A 417 3.82 -0.58 -14.29
CA SER A 417 3.84 0.71 -13.58
C SER A 417 2.48 1.39 -13.58
N ILE A 418 2.27 2.38 -12.72
CA ILE A 418 1.04 3.20 -12.68
C ILE A 418 1.38 4.64 -13.05
N TYR A 419 0.55 5.25 -13.90
CA TYR A 419 0.62 6.67 -14.24
C TYR A 419 -0.35 7.49 -13.37
N PHE A 420 0.19 8.21 -12.37
CA PHE A 420 -0.66 8.91 -11.38
C PHE A 420 -1.46 10.08 -11.92
N GLY A 421 -0.89 10.80 -12.89
CA GLY A 421 -1.58 11.86 -13.58
C GLY A 421 -2.89 11.36 -14.19
N SER A 422 -2.87 10.09 -14.62
CA SER A 422 -4.02 9.36 -15.11
C SER A 422 -4.74 10.13 -16.25
N TRP A 423 -5.98 9.77 -16.55
CA TRP A 423 -6.74 10.47 -17.57
C TRP A 423 -6.85 12.00 -17.32
N PRO A 424 -7.06 12.51 -16.09
CA PRO A 424 -7.18 13.96 -15.84
C PRO A 424 -5.93 14.78 -16.20
N GLU A 425 -4.72 14.32 -15.87
CA GLU A 425 -3.50 15.02 -16.29
C GLU A 425 -3.31 14.92 -17.81
N PHE A 426 -3.58 13.73 -18.39
CA PHE A 426 -3.38 13.49 -19.81
C PHE A 426 -4.31 14.31 -20.69
N VAL A 427 -5.61 14.37 -20.38
CA VAL A 427 -6.60 15.11 -21.17
C VAL A 427 -6.31 16.62 -21.17
N ILE A 428 -5.71 17.14 -20.10
CA ILE A 428 -5.30 18.55 -19.97
C ILE A 428 -3.96 18.82 -20.69
N ARG A 429 -2.94 17.98 -20.51
CA ARG A 429 -1.56 18.27 -20.94
C ARG A 429 -1.17 17.70 -22.31
N ALA A 430 -1.75 16.59 -22.74
CA ALA A 430 -1.33 15.91 -23.97
C ALA A 430 -1.87 16.61 -25.24
N PRO A 431 -1.18 16.49 -26.39
CA PRO A 431 -1.74 16.86 -27.69
C PRO A 431 -3.00 16.06 -28.04
N ASP A 432 -3.98 16.69 -28.69
CA ASP A 432 -5.28 16.05 -28.98
C ASP A 432 -5.19 14.84 -29.91
N PHE A 433 -4.18 14.78 -30.79
CA PHE A 433 -3.98 13.61 -31.65
C PHE A 433 -3.59 12.34 -30.89
N LEU A 434 -3.09 12.45 -29.64
CA LEU A 434 -2.83 11.30 -28.76
C LEU A 434 -4.06 10.87 -27.95
N LYS A 435 -5.16 11.62 -28.03
CA LYS A 435 -6.42 11.33 -27.35
C LYS A 435 -7.35 10.59 -28.32
N VAL A 436 -8.22 9.78 -27.77
CA VAL A 436 -9.46 9.31 -28.40
C VAL A 436 -10.58 9.80 -27.51
N LEU A 437 -11.21 10.88 -27.96
CA LEU A 437 -12.43 11.41 -27.37
C LEU A 437 -13.62 10.89 -28.21
N PRO A 438 -14.82 10.76 -27.63
CA PRO A 438 -16.03 10.56 -28.41
C PRO A 438 -16.17 11.70 -29.43
N ASP A 439 -16.88 11.47 -30.53
CA ASP A 439 -17.36 12.55 -31.38
C ASP A 439 -18.35 13.39 -30.57
N VAL A 440 -17.83 14.39 -29.86
CA VAL A 440 -18.63 15.48 -29.32
C VAL A 440 -19.23 16.16 -30.52
N ALA A 441 -20.47 15.80 -30.83
CA ALA A 441 -21.31 16.58 -31.72
C ALA A 441 -21.32 18.00 -31.13
N MET A 442 -20.51 18.88 -31.71
CA MET A 442 -20.53 20.29 -31.37
C MET A 442 -21.90 20.80 -31.81
N THR A 443 -22.86 20.76 -30.90
CA THR A 443 -24.14 21.44 -31.04
C THR A 443 -23.80 22.92 -31.24
N PRO A 444 -24.11 23.49 -32.41
CA PRO A 444 -23.56 24.78 -32.86
C PRO A 444 -24.13 25.97 -32.08
#